data_AF-A0A7S2EBR1-F1
#
_entry.id   AF-A0A7S2EBR1-F1
#
_cell.length_a   1.000
_cell.length_b   1.000
_cell.length_c   1.000
_cell.angle_alpha   90.00
_cell.angle_beta   90.00
_cell.angle_gamma   90.00
#
_symmetry.space_group_name_H-M   'P 1'
#
loop_
_entity.id
_entity.type
_entity.pdbx_description
1 polymer ?
#
loop_
_entity_poly.entity_id
_entity_poly.type
_entity_poly.pdbx_seq_one_letter_code
_entity_poly.pdbx_strand_id
1 'polypeptide(L)'
;KILRDRGGDGVVRILDVGCGTGAIGIALAKMLGRDRAEVTAIDIDPSAVSLSNDNACNILFDGCEGTPSDNNWYRAYLCEAGSLSLPQEGNNANDKFDIPTKFDFDLVVSNPPYIPKADMETLTSDVVDWESPHALCGGDDGMDVIRDIVRRLPEWSGVGGCVC
;
A
#
# COMPACT_ATOMS: atom_id res chain seq x y z
N LYS A 1 -18.43 2.16 10.11
CA LYS A 1 -18.95 3.41 10.73
C LYS A 1 -17.98 4.58 10.57
N ILE A 2 -16.67 4.33 10.56
CA ILE A 2 -15.61 5.35 10.45
C ILE A 2 -15.52 6.02 9.05
N LEU A 3 -15.75 5.26 7.96
CA LEU A 3 -15.57 5.76 6.58
C LEU A 3 -16.83 6.37 5.92
N ARG A 4 -17.98 6.46 6.61
CA ARG A 4 -19.26 6.85 5.97
C ARG A 4 -19.62 8.33 6.06
N ASP A 5 -18.97 9.11 6.93
CA ASP A 5 -19.44 10.44 7.35
C ASP A 5 -18.48 11.61 7.01
N ARG A 6 -17.58 11.46 6.02
CA ARG A 6 -16.69 12.56 5.62
C ARG A 6 -17.23 13.32 4.41
N GLY A 7 -17.26 14.65 4.53
CA GLY A 7 -17.61 15.56 3.44
C GLY A 7 -16.52 15.59 2.38
N GLY A 8 -16.89 15.26 1.14
CA GLY A 8 -16.03 15.12 -0.03
C GLY A 8 -16.85 14.57 -1.21
N ASP A 9 -16.20 14.23 -2.31
CA ASP A 9 -16.81 13.56 -3.49
C ASP A 9 -17.40 12.17 -3.18
N GLY A 10 -17.21 11.66 -1.95
CA GLY A 10 -17.72 10.37 -1.49
C GLY A 10 -16.77 9.21 -1.75
N VAL A 11 -15.59 9.48 -2.32
CA VAL A 11 -14.52 8.51 -2.56
C VAL A 11 -13.65 8.43 -1.31
N VAL A 12 -13.39 7.20 -0.86
CA VAL A 12 -12.45 6.90 0.22
C VAL A 12 -11.09 6.65 -0.40
N ARG A 13 -10.12 7.51 -0.10
CA ARG A 13 -8.72 7.33 -0.54
C ARG A 13 -7.95 6.49 0.46
N ILE A 14 -7.38 5.39 -0.02
CA ILE A 14 -6.73 4.37 0.81
C ILE A 14 -5.27 4.23 0.38
N LEU A 15 -4.37 4.24 1.35
CA LEU A 15 -2.98 3.85 1.17
C LEU A 15 -2.77 2.45 1.78
N ASP A 16 -2.31 1.50 0.98
CA ASP A 16 -1.89 0.16 1.41
C ASP A 16 -0.36 0.05 1.37
N VAL A 17 0.29 0.02 2.53
CA VAL A 17 1.76 0.02 2.65
C VAL A 17 2.29 -1.40 2.86
N GLY A 18 3.15 -1.86 1.96
CA GLY A 18 3.63 -3.25 1.95
C GLY A 18 2.56 -4.16 1.39
N CYS A 19 2.06 -3.85 0.19
CA CYS A 19 0.84 -4.47 -0.32
C CYS A 19 0.98 -5.98 -0.60
N GLY A 20 2.19 -6.50 -0.82
CA GLY A 20 2.43 -7.91 -1.10
C GLY A 20 1.57 -8.40 -2.26
N THR A 21 0.72 -9.41 -2.03
CA THR A 21 -0.24 -9.95 -3.01
C THR A 21 -1.42 -9.02 -3.32
N GLY A 22 -1.59 -7.92 -2.59
CA GLY A 22 -2.71 -6.98 -2.69
C GLY A 22 -3.93 -7.36 -1.84
N ALA A 23 -3.82 -8.35 -0.94
CA ALA A 23 -4.96 -8.91 -0.24
C ALA A 23 -5.82 -7.86 0.51
N ILE A 24 -5.18 -6.92 1.21
CA ILE A 24 -5.89 -5.90 2.01
C ILE A 24 -6.50 -4.85 1.09
N GLY A 25 -5.69 -4.20 0.25
CA GLY A 25 -6.15 -3.14 -0.65
C GLY A 25 -7.25 -3.61 -1.63
N ILE A 26 -7.11 -4.80 -2.24
CA ILE A 26 -8.13 -5.36 -3.15
C ILE A 26 -9.44 -5.65 -2.42
N ALA A 27 -9.38 -6.20 -1.20
CA ALA A 27 -10.57 -6.47 -0.40
C ALA A 27 -11.32 -5.17 -0.05
N LEU A 28 -10.59 -4.13 0.35
CA LEU A 28 -11.15 -2.80 0.64
C LEU A 28 -11.78 -2.17 -0.62
N ALA A 29 -11.07 -2.21 -1.75
CA ALA A 29 -11.55 -1.74 -3.04
C ALA A 29 -12.87 -2.42 -3.43
N LYS A 30 -12.94 -3.76 -3.32
CA LYS A 30 -14.14 -4.55 -3.64
C LYS A 30 -15.31 -4.23 -2.71
N MET A 31 -15.05 -4.13 -1.40
CA MET A 31 -16.07 -3.88 -0.38
C MET A 31 -16.73 -2.51 -0.51
N LEU A 32 -15.93 -1.48 -0.79
CA LEU A 32 -16.42 -0.10 -0.92
C LEU A 32 -17.08 0.14 -2.28
N GLY A 33 -16.57 -0.51 -3.32
CA GLY A 33 -17.03 -0.43 -4.70
C GLY A 33 -16.31 0.65 -5.52
N ARG A 34 -16.31 0.47 -6.84
CA ARG A 34 -15.53 1.28 -7.80
C ARG A 34 -15.78 2.78 -7.74
N ASP A 35 -17.00 3.19 -7.38
CA ASP A 35 -17.40 4.60 -7.36
C ASP A 35 -17.09 5.26 -6.00
N ARG A 36 -16.50 4.53 -5.06
CA ARG A 36 -16.27 4.97 -3.67
C ARG A 36 -14.91 4.61 -3.10
N ALA A 37 -14.04 3.95 -3.86
CA ALA A 37 -12.72 3.59 -3.39
C ALA A 37 -11.66 3.93 -4.42
N GLU A 38 -10.59 4.52 -3.93
CA GLU A 38 -9.35 4.71 -4.64
C GLU A 38 -8.22 4.17 -3.77
N VAL A 39 -7.60 3.09 -4.22
CA VAL A 39 -6.53 2.41 -3.48
C VAL A 39 -5.19 2.66 -4.17
N THR A 40 -4.33 3.39 -3.48
CA THR A 40 -2.89 3.47 -3.78
C THR A 40 -2.19 2.42 -2.93
N ALA A 41 -1.62 1.41 -3.56
CA ALA A 41 -0.82 0.38 -2.91
C ALA A 41 0.68 0.64 -3.19
N ILE A 42 1.54 0.37 -2.21
CA ILE A 42 2.99 0.47 -2.38
C ILE A 42 3.69 -0.77 -1.84
N ASP A 43 4.78 -1.16 -2.50
CA ASP A 43 5.70 -2.18 -2.00
C ASP A 43 7.13 -1.88 -2.44
N ILE A 44 8.11 -2.33 -1.66
CA ILE A 44 9.54 -2.24 -2.00
C ILE A 44 9.95 -3.35 -2.98
N ASP A 45 9.21 -4.46 -3.02
CA ASP A 45 9.49 -5.58 -3.91
C ASP A 45 8.75 -5.43 -5.25
N PRO A 46 9.47 -5.29 -6.39
CA PRO A 46 8.83 -5.15 -7.70
C PRO A 46 7.99 -6.38 -8.09
N SER A 47 8.32 -7.58 -7.58
CA SER A 47 7.52 -8.78 -7.82
C SER A 47 6.17 -8.73 -7.11
N ALA A 48 6.14 -8.21 -5.87
CA ALA A 48 4.92 -7.95 -5.13
C ALA A 48 4.05 -6.92 -5.86
N VAL A 49 4.63 -5.81 -6.34
CA VAL A 49 3.88 -4.80 -7.11
C VAL A 49 3.22 -5.38 -8.35
N SER A 50 3.96 -6.18 -9.14
CA SER A 50 3.39 -6.85 -10.33
C SER A 50 2.26 -7.78 -9.94
N LEU A 51 2.50 -8.68 -8.97
CA LEU A 51 1.52 -9.65 -8.51
C LEU A 51 0.25 -8.99 -7.96
N SER A 52 0.41 -7.90 -7.21
CA SER A 52 -0.68 -7.10 -6.65
C SER A 52 -1.56 -6.50 -7.74
N ASN A 53 -0.96 -5.93 -8.79
CA ASN A 53 -1.68 -5.38 -9.93
C ASN A 53 -2.37 -6.49 -10.76
N ASP A 54 -1.73 -7.64 -10.95
CA ASP A 54 -2.30 -8.79 -11.66
C ASP A 54 -3.51 -9.36 -10.91
N ASN A 55 -3.39 -9.53 -9.58
CA ASN A 55 -4.48 -9.98 -8.72
C ASN A 55 -5.64 -8.99 -8.73
N ALA A 56 -5.36 -7.70 -8.63
CA ALA A 56 -6.39 -6.66 -8.72
C ALA A 56 -7.11 -6.74 -10.06
N CYS A 57 -6.39 -6.99 -11.14
CA CYS A 57 -7.00 -7.09 -12.45
C CYS A 57 -7.93 -8.30 -12.59
N ASN A 58 -7.52 -9.45 -12.07
CA ASN A 58 -8.33 -10.66 -12.05
C ASN A 58 -9.58 -10.53 -11.17
N ILE A 59 -9.51 -9.79 -10.05
CA ILE A 59 -10.56 -9.76 -9.03
C ILE A 59 -11.52 -8.56 -9.18
N LEU A 60 -10.99 -7.41 -9.61
CA LEU A 60 -11.72 -6.15 -9.69
C LEU A 60 -12.15 -5.81 -11.13
N PHE A 61 -11.39 -6.23 -12.15
CA PHE A 61 -11.57 -5.78 -13.54
C PHE A 61 -11.91 -6.93 -14.50
N ASP A 62 -12.60 -7.96 -14.01
CA ASP A 62 -13.08 -9.10 -14.81
C ASP A 62 -11.98 -9.78 -15.67
N GLY A 63 -10.72 -9.76 -15.20
CA GLY A 63 -9.61 -10.43 -15.88
C GLY A 63 -9.06 -9.67 -17.10
N CYS A 64 -9.21 -8.34 -17.17
CA CYS A 64 -8.39 -7.54 -18.09
C CYS A 64 -6.88 -7.83 -17.89
N GLU A 65 -6.02 -7.54 -18.86
CA GLU A 65 -4.57 -7.62 -18.64
C GLU A 65 -4.08 -6.31 -18.01
N GLY A 66 -3.63 -6.39 -16.75
CA GLY A 66 -3.13 -5.24 -15.98
C GLY A 66 -4.21 -4.23 -15.58
N THR A 67 -3.99 -3.51 -14.48
CA THR A 67 -4.90 -2.44 -14.05
C THR A 67 -4.98 -1.37 -15.15
N PRO A 68 -6.18 -1.05 -15.70
CA PRO A 68 -6.31 -0.05 -16.76
C PRO A 68 -5.66 1.27 -16.36
N SER A 69 -4.93 1.92 -17.28
CA SER A 69 -4.15 3.13 -16.99
C SER A 69 -5.00 4.33 -16.56
N ASP A 70 -6.28 4.32 -16.89
CA ASP A 70 -7.28 5.34 -16.57
C ASP A 70 -8.10 5.00 -15.31
N ASN A 71 -7.72 3.96 -14.56
CA ASN A 71 -8.49 3.48 -13.43
C ASN A 71 -7.93 3.94 -12.08
N ASN A 72 -8.74 4.71 -11.35
CA ASN A 72 -8.41 5.16 -10.00
C ASN A 72 -8.82 4.16 -8.91
N TRP A 73 -9.43 3.01 -9.24
CA TRP A 73 -9.98 2.10 -8.23
C TRP A 73 -8.88 1.37 -7.43
N TYR A 74 -7.83 0.88 -8.10
CA TYR A 74 -6.71 0.20 -7.46
C TYR A 74 -5.45 0.29 -8.31
N ARG A 75 -4.31 0.65 -7.69
CA ARG A 75 -3.00 0.58 -8.35
C ARG A 75 -1.88 0.40 -7.34
N ALA A 76 -0.97 -0.54 -7.62
CA ALA A 76 0.25 -0.76 -6.85
C ALA A 76 1.48 -0.11 -7.52
N TYR A 77 2.36 0.47 -6.72
CA TYR A 77 3.56 1.17 -7.16
C TYR A 77 4.81 0.67 -6.42
N LEU A 78 5.95 0.64 -7.12
CA LEU A 78 7.25 0.38 -6.51
C LEU A 78 7.68 1.60 -5.68
N CYS A 79 7.60 1.49 -4.37
CA CYS A 79 7.92 2.57 -3.45
C CYS A 79 8.20 2.01 -2.04
N GLU A 80 9.30 2.45 -1.45
CA GLU A 80 9.58 2.22 -0.04
C GLU A 80 8.75 3.19 0.84
N ALA A 81 8.24 2.69 1.97
CA ALA A 81 7.47 3.48 2.92
C ALA A 81 8.19 4.78 3.32
N GLY A 82 9.47 4.73 3.69
CA GLY A 82 10.24 5.93 4.08
C GLY A 82 10.43 6.94 2.93
N SER A 83 10.33 6.50 1.67
CA SER A 83 10.59 7.29 0.47
C SER A 83 9.33 7.87 -0.18
N LEU A 84 8.12 7.45 0.25
CA LEU A 84 6.86 7.96 -0.27
C LEU A 84 6.67 9.43 0.12
N SER A 85 7.13 10.31 -0.75
CA SER A 85 7.14 11.75 -0.61
C SER A 85 6.14 12.37 -1.58
N LEU A 86 5.57 13.53 -1.23
CA LEU A 86 4.76 14.30 -2.17
C LEU A 86 5.61 14.61 -3.41
N PRO A 87 5.08 14.50 -4.64
CA PRO A 87 5.79 14.99 -5.80
C PRO A 87 6.11 16.47 -5.58
N GLN A 88 7.40 16.80 -5.54
CA GLN A 88 7.81 18.19 -5.46
C GLN A 88 7.48 18.86 -6.80
N GLU A 89 6.67 19.93 -6.77
CA GLU A 89 6.41 20.73 -7.96
C GLU A 89 7.74 21.15 -8.61
N GLY A 90 8.04 20.60 -9.80
CA GLY A 90 9.10 21.14 -10.66
C GLY A 90 10.21 20.20 -11.18
N ASN A 91 10.19 18.88 -10.96
CA ASN A 91 11.24 18.00 -11.50
C ASN A 91 10.77 17.11 -12.66
N ASN A 92 11.07 17.56 -13.88
CA ASN A 92 11.28 16.82 -15.13
C ASN A 92 10.70 15.38 -15.24
N ALA A 93 9.45 15.30 -15.73
CA ALA A 93 8.85 14.42 -16.75
C ALA A 93 9.36 12.99 -17.09
N ASN A 94 10.37 12.39 -16.47
CA ASN A 94 10.90 11.10 -16.93
C ASN A 94 11.14 10.02 -15.86
N ASP A 95 10.88 10.25 -14.58
CA ASP A 95 10.91 9.16 -13.60
C ASP A 95 9.99 9.48 -12.42
N LYS A 96 9.22 8.46 -12.02
CA LYS A 96 8.24 8.38 -10.93
C LYS A 96 6.81 8.71 -11.37
N PHE A 97 6.10 7.61 -11.61
CA PHE A 97 4.65 7.41 -11.62
C PHE A 97 3.86 8.51 -10.89
N ASP A 98 2.73 8.92 -11.47
CA ASP A 98 1.76 9.87 -10.92
C ASP A 98 1.22 9.37 -9.56
N ILE A 99 1.99 9.61 -8.51
CA ILE A 99 1.58 9.49 -7.11
C ILE A 99 0.87 10.82 -6.78
N PRO A 100 -0.31 10.80 -6.10
CA PRO A 100 -1.08 12.02 -5.86
C PRO A 100 -0.27 13.17 -5.26
N THR A 101 -0.51 14.39 -5.77
CA THR A 101 0.21 15.63 -5.42
C THR A 101 -0.10 16.18 -4.02
N LYS A 102 -1.03 15.53 -3.30
CA LYS A 102 -1.33 15.74 -1.89
C LYS A 102 -1.80 14.41 -1.29
N PHE A 103 -1.17 13.94 -0.21
CA PHE A 103 -1.63 12.76 0.50
C PHE A 103 -2.76 13.17 1.46
N ASP A 104 -3.98 13.15 0.96
CA ASP A 104 -5.20 13.23 1.77
C ASP A 104 -5.82 11.83 1.83
N PHE A 105 -5.06 10.83 2.30
CA PHE A 105 -5.60 9.49 2.51
C PHE A 105 -6.56 9.51 3.71
N ASP A 106 -7.73 8.91 3.53
CA ASP A 106 -8.73 8.71 4.57
C ASP A 106 -8.41 7.51 5.44
N LEU A 107 -7.70 6.53 4.87
CA LEU A 107 -7.28 5.30 5.53
C LEU A 107 -5.87 4.93 5.07
N VAL A 108 -4.98 4.70 6.03
CA VAL A 108 -3.69 4.06 5.80
C VAL A 108 -3.77 2.66 6.42
N VAL A 109 -3.46 1.63 5.65
CA VAL A 109 -3.41 0.25 6.12
C VAL A 109 -2.01 -0.30 5.87
N SER A 110 -1.55 -1.16 6.76
CA SER A 110 -0.29 -1.87 6.53
C SER A 110 -0.25 -3.18 7.30
N ASN A 111 0.36 -4.19 6.68
CA ASN A 111 0.85 -5.37 7.39
C ASN A 111 2.37 -5.47 7.16
N PRO A 112 3.16 -4.66 7.87
CA PRO A 112 4.60 -4.57 7.64
C PRO A 112 5.33 -5.80 8.18
N PRO A 113 6.58 -6.07 7.74
CA PRO A 113 7.43 -7.05 8.41
C PRO A 113 7.68 -6.64 9.87
N TYR A 114 7.56 -7.58 10.80
CA TYR A 114 7.66 -7.33 12.25
C TYR A 114 8.54 -8.33 13.01
N ILE A 115 9.21 -9.26 12.31
CA ILE A 115 10.04 -10.27 12.97
C ILE A 115 11.43 -9.70 13.25
N PRO A 116 11.92 -9.71 14.51
CA PRO A 116 13.28 -9.28 14.84
C PRO A 116 14.32 -10.12 14.10
N LYS A 117 15.42 -9.48 13.71
CA LYS A 117 16.51 -10.12 12.97
C LYS A 117 17.08 -11.34 13.69
N ALA A 118 17.17 -11.30 15.02
CA ALA A 118 17.66 -12.42 15.83
C ALA A 118 16.75 -13.66 15.77
N ASP A 119 15.45 -13.46 15.50
CA ASP A 119 14.46 -14.53 15.49
C ASP A 119 14.28 -15.13 14.09
N MET A 120 14.82 -14.49 13.04
CA MET A 120 14.72 -14.95 11.65
C MET A 120 15.30 -16.37 11.45
N GLU A 121 16.37 -16.72 12.17
CA GLU A 121 16.99 -18.05 12.10
C GLU A 121 16.17 -19.14 12.80
N THR A 122 15.19 -18.74 13.63
CA THR A 122 14.31 -19.67 14.37
C THR A 122 13.02 -19.98 13.62
N LEU A 123 12.80 -19.34 12.48
CA LEU A 123 11.61 -19.54 11.67
C LEU A 123 11.54 -20.97 11.15
N THR A 124 10.34 -21.54 11.21
CA THR A 124 10.06 -22.85 10.66
C THR A 124 10.20 -22.83 9.14
N SER A 125 10.55 -23.97 8.54
CA SER A 125 10.63 -24.13 7.08
C SER A 125 9.35 -23.68 6.38
N ASP A 126 8.17 -23.93 6.98
CA ASP A 126 6.87 -23.52 6.44
C ASP A 126 6.67 -22.00 6.31
N VAL A 127 7.53 -21.18 6.93
CA VAL A 127 7.50 -19.72 6.78
C VAL A 127 8.57 -19.27 5.78
N VAL A 128 9.78 -19.79 5.92
CA VAL A 128 10.94 -19.43 5.08
C VAL A 128 10.76 -19.89 3.62
N ASP A 129 10.06 -21.00 3.39
CA ASP A 129 9.85 -21.57 2.06
C ASP A 129 8.80 -20.80 1.24
N TRP A 130 7.92 -20.04 1.90
CA TRP A 130 6.78 -19.38 1.26
C TRP A 130 6.84 -17.85 1.27
N GLU A 131 7.52 -17.26 2.25
CA GLU A 131 7.65 -15.81 2.36
C GLU A 131 9.09 -15.36 2.18
N SER A 132 9.26 -14.27 1.42
CA SER A 132 10.56 -13.63 1.23
C SER A 132 11.08 -13.13 2.60
N PRO A 133 12.38 -13.27 2.90
CA PRO A 133 12.96 -12.70 4.12
C PRO A 133 12.69 -11.19 4.29
N HIS A 134 12.51 -10.46 3.19
CA HIS A 134 12.15 -9.04 3.20
C HIS A 134 10.71 -8.78 3.67
N ALA A 135 9.79 -9.72 3.45
CA ALA A 135 8.40 -9.64 3.93
C ALA A 135 8.27 -9.96 5.43
N LEU A 136 9.33 -10.50 6.04
CA LEU A 136 9.32 -10.99 7.43
C LEU A 136 10.18 -10.11 8.36
N CYS A 137 11.40 -9.76 7.94
CA CYS A 137 12.39 -9.10 8.81
C CYS A 137 12.05 -7.63 9.05
N GLY A 138 11.67 -7.29 10.28
CA GLY A 138 11.36 -5.93 10.72
C GLY A 138 12.57 -5.17 11.30
N GLY A 139 13.80 -5.64 11.09
CA GLY A 139 15.02 -5.03 11.64
C GLY A 139 15.45 -5.61 12.99
N ASP A 140 16.29 -4.87 13.73
CA ASP A 140 16.95 -5.40 14.94
C ASP A 140 15.94 -5.83 16.04
N ASP A 141 14.87 -5.06 16.22
CA ASP A 141 13.79 -5.34 17.18
C ASP A 141 12.43 -5.60 16.51
N GLY A 142 12.40 -5.73 15.18
CA GLY A 142 11.16 -5.93 14.41
C GLY A 142 10.36 -4.65 14.13
N MET A 143 10.84 -3.46 14.50
CA MET A 143 10.04 -2.23 14.44
C MET A 143 10.51 -1.21 13.40
N ASP A 144 11.49 -1.50 12.56
CA ASP A 144 12.07 -0.52 11.62
C ASP A 144 11.03 0.03 10.65
N VAL A 145 10.33 -0.85 9.92
CA VAL A 145 9.31 -0.44 8.94
C VAL A 145 8.11 0.23 9.62
N ILE A 146 7.67 -0.30 10.78
CA ILE A 146 6.59 0.30 11.55
C ILE A 146 6.95 1.73 11.98
N ARG A 147 8.19 1.95 12.44
CA ARG A 147 8.64 3.29 12.83
C ARG A 147 8.66 4.25 11.64
N ASP A 148 9.03 3.77 10.46
CA ASP A 148 9.00 4.61 9.25
C ASP A 148 7.57 4.97 8.85
N ILE A 149 6.65 4.00 8.83
CA ILE A 149 5.21 4.27 8.62
C ILE A 149 4.72 5.33 9.60
N VAL A 150 4.93 5.11 10.91
CA VAL A 150 4.45 6.03 11.97
C VAL A 150 5.02 7.43 11.81
N ARG A 151 6.29 7.58 11.41
CA ARG A 151 6.91 8.89 11.16
C ARG A 151 6.29 9.61 9.97
N ARG A 152 5.90 8.88 8.92
CA ARG A 152 5.33 9.44 7.69
C ARG A 152 3.82 9.70 7.79
N LEU A 153 3.10 9.03 8.72
CA LEU A 153 1.65 9.17 8.89
C LEU A 153 1.12 10.62 8.90
N PRO A 154 1.74 11.60 9.58
CA PRO A 154 1.26 12.99 9.57
C PRO A 154 1.30 13.64 8.19
N GLU A 155 2.14 13.14 7.28
CA GLU A 155 2.25 13.61 5.91
C GLU A 155 1.29 12.87 4.97
N TRP A 156 0.84 11.67 5.35
CA TRP A 156 -0.02 10.81 4.52
C TRP A 156 -1.51 10.94 4.85
N SER A 157 -1.83 11.06 6.13
CA SER A 157 -3.20 11.11 6.61
C SER A 157 -3.68 12.55 6.62
N GLY A 158 -4.75 12.82 5.87
CA GLY A 158 -5.50 14.06 6.02
C GLY A 158 -6.06 14.21 7.44
N VAL A 159 -6.61 15.40 7.77
CA VAL A 159 -7.24 15.65 9.08
C VAL A 159 -8.28 14.58 9.37
N GLY A 160 -8.01 13.73 10.36
CA GLY A 160 -8.84 12.61 10.85
C GLY A 160 -8.92 11.35 9.97
N GLY A 161 -7.92 11.14 9.11
CA GLY A 161 -7.68 9.81 8.53
C GLY A 161 -7.40 8.77 9.62
N CYS A 162 -7.57 7.51 9.27
CA CYS A 162 -7.43 6.37 10.18
C CYS A 162 -6.25 5.49 9.79
N VAL A 163 -5.68 4.79 10.77
CA VAL A 163 -4.58 3.85 10.57
C VAL A 163 -4.96 2.52 11.20
N CYS A 164 -4.78 1.41 10.48
CA CYS A 164 -4.97 0.07 11.01
C CYS A 164 -3.86 -0.88 10.59
#